data_AF-A0A2V5PSS8-F1
#
_entry.id   AF-A0A2V5PSS8-F1
#
_cell.length_a   1.000
_cell.length_b   1.000
_cell.length_c   1.000
_cell.angle_alpha   90.00
_cell.angle_beta   90.00
_cell.angle_gamma   90.00
#
_symmetry.space_group_name_H-M   'P 1'
#
loop_
_entity.id
_entity.type
_entity.pdbx_description
1 polymer ?
#
loop_
_entity_poly.entity_id
_entity_poly.type
_entity_poly.pdbx_seq_one_letter_code
_entity_poly.pdbx_strand_id
1 'polypeptide(L)' 'MNLLTPEQVREARAALGMTQQQLADALLLDSKYSRDTVRNWENGNRRCPGPESVAIQLMLKVHRPKKAKAA' A
#
# COMPACT_ATOMS: atom_id res chain seq x y z
N MET A 1 6.92 -12.73 -11.40
CA MET A 1 6.17 -12.09 -10.30
C MET A 1 5.30 -10.99 -10.89
N ASN A 2 3.99 -11.02 -10.66
CA ASN A 2 3.10 -9.95 -11.13
C ASN A 2 3.21 -8.77 -10.16
N LEU A 3 3.58 -7.60 -10.70
CA LEU A 3 3.59 -6.35 -9.93
C LEU A 3 2.17 -5.82 -9.77
N LEU A 4 1.90 -5.14 -8.66
CA LEU A 4 0.58 -4.57 -8.41
C LEU A 4 0.26 -3.47 -9.43
N THR A 5 -0.99 -3.43 -9.88
CA THR A 5 -1.53 -2.32 -10.65
C THR A 5 -1.81 -1.11 -9.73
N PRO A 6 -1.98 0.10 -10.28
CA PRO A 6 -2.34 1.28 -9.49
C PRO A 6 -3.58 1.07 -8.61
N GLU A 7 -4.61 0.44 -9.17
CA GLU A 7 -5.85 0.13 -8.46
C GLU A 7 -5.63 -0.87 -7.33
N GLN A 8 -4.85 -1.92 -7.58
CA GLN A 8 -4.51 -2.90 -6.55
C GLN A 8 -3.71 -2.31 -5.40
N VAL A 9 -2.81 -1.34 -5.65
CA VAL A 9 -2.10 -0.63 -4.57
C VAL A 9 -3.08 0.17 -3.72
N ARG A 10 -4.03 0.88 -4.35
CA ARG A 10 -5.04 1.68 -3.66
C ARG A 10 -5.98 0.82 -2.82
N GLU A 11 -6.47 -0.27 -3.39
CA GLU A 11 -7.33 -1.24 -2.71
C GLU A 11 -6.60 -1.90 -1.53
N ALA A 12 -5.35 -2.32 -1.73
CA ALA A 12 -4.54 -2.90 -0.66
C ALA A 12 -4.36 -1.92 0.50
N ARG A 13 -4.02 -0.66 0.22
CA ARG A 13 -3.89 0.39 1.24
C ARG A 13 -5.20 0.57 2.02
N ALA A 14 -6.32 0.64 1.32
CA ALA A 14 -7.63 0.79 1.93
C ALA A 14 -8.00 -0.41 2.81
N ALA A 15 -7.73 -1.62 2.34
CA ALA A 15 -7.95 -2.87 3.09
C ALA A 15 -7.08 -2.97 4.35
N LEU A 16 -5.87 -2.40 4.32
CA LEU A 16 -4.98 -2.28 5.48
C LEU A 16 -5.41 -1.17 6.46
N GLY A 17 -6.41 -0.35 6.11
CA GLY A 17 -6.87 0.78 6.92
C GLY A 17 -5.85 1.92 7.02
N MET A 18 -4.97 2.06 6.02
CA MET A 18 -3.87 3.01 6.04
C MET A 18 -4.13 4.25 5.17
N THR A 19 -3.59 5.39 5.60
CA THR A 19 -3.35 6.53 4.72
C THR A 19 -2.15 6.28 3.79
N GLN A 20 -1.96 7.11 2.75
CA GLN A 20 -0.81 6.97 1.85
C GLN A 20 0.53 7.16 2.58
N GLN A 21 0.59 8.06 3.57
CA GLN A 21 1.78 8.24 4.39
C GLN A 21 2.05 7.01 5.26
N GLN A 22 1.03 6.46 5.93
CA GLN A 22 1.19 5.26 6.75
C GLN A 22 1.64 4.05 5.94
N LEU A 23 1.15 3.89 4.72
CA LEU A 23 1.65 2.84 3.82
C LEU A 23 3.13 3.09 3.46
N ALA A 24 3.50 4.34 3.18
CA ALA A 24 4.89 4.69 2.88
C ALA A 24 5.82 4.40 4.07
N ASP A 25 5.39 4.73 5.28
CA ASP A 25 6.12 4.48 6.51
C ASP A 25 6.25 2.96 6.77
N ALA A 26 5.18 2.19 6.57
CA ALA A 26 5.18 0.73 6.70
C ALA A 26 6.10 0.03 5.68
N LEU A 27 6.28 0.63 4.51
CA LEU A 27 7.21 0.18 3.46
C LEU A 27 8.63 0.70 3.64
N LEU A 28 8.90 1.46 4.71
CA LEU A 28 10.21 2.05 5.00
C LEU A 28 10.73 2.94 3.86
N LEU A 29 9.82 3.66 3.18
CA LEU A 29 10.20 4.59 2.13
C LEU A 29 10.83 5.84 2.75
N ASP A 30 12.16 5.87 2.82
CA ASP A 30 12.91 6.98 3.38
C ASP A 30 13.16 8.08 2.33
N SER A 31 12.15 8.93 2.13
CA SER A 31 12.33 10.18 1.39
C SER A 31 11.33 11.23 1.86
N LYS A 32 11.70 12.52 1.71
CA LYS A 32 10.79 13.67 1.89
C LYS A 32 9.48 13.55 1.10
N TYR A 33 9.47 12.74 0.02
CA TYR A 33 8.34 12.56 -0.90
C TYR A 33 7.71 11.16 -0.81
N SER A 34 7.89 10.45 0.30
CA SER A 34 7.45 9.06 0.45
C SER A 34 5.93 8.86 0.25
N ARG A 35 5.10 9.76 0.79
CA ARG A 35 3.65 9.76 0.50
C ARG A 35 3.32 10.05 -0.97
N ASP A 36 4.04 10.96 -1.62
CA ASP A 36 3.81 11.26 -3.04
C ASP A 36 4.25 10.10 -3.94
N THR A 37 5.24 9.31 -3.52
CA THR A 37 5.62 8.05 -4.18
C THR A 37 4.45 7.07 -4.19
N VAL A 38 3.81 6.82 -3.03
CA VAL A 38 2.60 5.97 -2.95
C VAL A 38 1.48 6.55 -3.80
N ARG A 39 1.23 7.87 -3.74
CA ARG A 39 0.23 8.54 -4.58
C ARG A 39 0.49 8.34 -6.08
N ASN A 40 1.75 8.42 -6.50
CA ASN A 40 2.13 8.21 -7.90
C ASN A 40 1.92 6.76 -8.35
N TRP A 41 2.10 5.78 -7.45
CA TRP A 41 1.74 4.39 -7.73
C TRP A 41 0.23 4.21 -7.92
N GLU A 42 -0.57 4.74 -6.99
CA GLU A 42 -2.04 4.63 -7.04
C GLU A 42 -2.68 5.36 -8.22
N ASN A 43 -2.02 6.38 -8.76
CA ASN A 43 -2.51 7.13 -9.92
C ASN A 43 -1.94 6.61 -11.25
N GLY A 44 -1.03 5.63 -11.22
CA GLY A 44 -0.38 5.11 -12.44
C GLY A 44 0.70 6.02 -13.03
N ASN A 45 1.05 7.13 -12.37
CA ASN A 45 2.16 8.00 -12.79
C ASN A 45 3.50 7.27 -12.70
N ARG A 46 3.63 6.32 -11.76
CA ARG A 46 4.80 5.45 -11.62
C ARG A 46 4.33 4.04 -11.29
N ARG A 47 5.10 3.04 -11.70
CA ARG A 47 4.84 1.65 -11.31
C ARG A 47 5.29 1.40 -9.87
N CYS A 48 4.53 0.62 -9.11
CA CYS A 48 5.00 0.07 -7.84
C CYS A 48 6.07 -1.00 -8.11
N PRO A 49 7.29 -0.88 -7.57
CA PRO A 49 8.35 -1.86 -7.84
C PRO A 49 8.08 -3.21 -7.16
N GLY A 50 8.92 -4.19 -7.52
CA GLY A 50 8.80 -5.59 -7.06
C GLY A 50 8.79 -5.77 -5.54
N PRO A 51 9.83 -5.29 -4.83
CA PRO A 51 9.93 -5.45 -3.39
C PRO A 51 8.71 -4.92 -2.65
N GLU A 52 8.24 -3.73 -3.02
CA GLU A 52 7.08 -3.08 -2.41
C GLU A 52 5.78 -3.79 -2.78
N SER A 53 5.63 -4.25 -4.02
CA SER A 53 4.50 -5.08 -4.44
C SER A 53 4.40 -6.37 -3.60
N VAL A 54 5.54 -7.02 -3.34
CA VAL A 54 5.61 -8.23 -2.50
C VAL A 54 5.30 -7.89 -1.04
N ALA A 55 5.88 -6.81 -0.51
CA ALA A 55 5.64 -6.37 0.86
C ALA A 55 4.16 -6.06 1.11
N ILE A 56 3.50 -5.32 0.21
CA ILE A 56 2.06 -5.02 0.28
C ILE A 56 1.23 -6.32 0.29
N GLN A 57 1.55 -7.27 -0.59
CA GLN A 57 0.85 -8.57 -0.62
C GLN A 57 1.06 -9.37 0.66
N LEU A 58 2.26 -9.35 1.24
CA LEU A 58 2.53 -10.01 2.52
C LEU A 58 1.77 -9.35 3.67
N MET A 59 1.75 -8.01 3.72
CA MET A 59 0.97 -7.26 4.70
C MET A 59 -0.51 -7.67 4.65
N LEU A 60 -1.11 -7.76 3.45
CA LEU A 60 -2.50 -8.21 3.29
C LEU A 60 -2.74 -9.64 3.79
N LYS A 61 -1.80 -10.57 3.54
CA LYS A 61 -1.93 -11.96 3.99
C LYS A 61 -1.91 -12.12 5.50
N VAL A 62 -1.11 -11.30 6.20
CA VAL A 62 -1.00 -11.36 7.66
C VAL A 62 -2.00 -10.44 8.37
N HIS A 63 -2.58 -9.49 7.65
CA HIS A 63 -3.53 -8.52 8.21
C HIS A 63 -4.81 -9.23 8.66
N ARG A 64 -5.08 -9.17 9.97
CA ARG A 64 -6.37 -9.55 10.54
C ARG A 64 -7.17 -8.27 10.78
N PRO A 65 -8.19 -7.98 9.97
CA PRO A 65 -9.00 -6.78 10.18
C PRO A 65 -9.66 -6.87 11.56
N LYS A 66 -9.62 -5.78 12.33
CA LYS A 66 -10.44 -5.69 13.54
C LYS A 66 -11.89 -5.83 13.11
N LYS A 67 -12.64 -6.77 13.71
CA LYS A 67 -14.09 -6.85 13.51
C LYS A 67 -14.68 -5.46 13.77
N ALA A 68 -15.39 -4.92 12.79
CA ALA A 68 -16.16 -3.70 12.99
C ALA A 68 -17.13 -3.95 14.17
N LYS A 69 -17.25 -2.99 15.10
CA LYS A 69 -18.34 -3.04 16.07
C LYS A 69 -19.64 -3.10 15.28
N ALA A 70 -20.46 -4.13 15.53
CA ALA A 70 -21.84 -4.13 15.06
C ALA A 70 -22.50 -2.85 15.61
N ALA A 71 -23.03 -2.04 14.69
CA ALA A 71 -23.86 -0.88 15.02
C ALA A 71 -25.24 -1.36 15.50
#